data_AF-A0A7S4JBY3-F1
#
_entry.id   AF-A0A7S4JBY3-F1
#
_cell.length_a   1.000
_cell.length_b   1.000
_cell.length_c   1.000
_cell.angle_alpha   90.00
_cell.angle_beta   90.00
_cell.angle_gamma   90.00
#
_symmetry.space_group_name_H-M   'P 1'
#
loop_
_entity.id
_entity.type
_entity.pdbx_description
1 polymer ?
#
loop_
_entity_poly.entity_id
_entity_poly.type
_entity_poly.pdbx_seq_one_letter_code
_entity_poly.pdbx_strand_id
1 'polypeptide(L)'
;MTHYMGGASYTVGATQNISVKTSSLLREFGGEVFVDANVHGIIIEDGRAVGVRVSNEKMLAECTSEAEKASIVITEIRAKNVVCATSIYNLYNKLLPQNLPIVKKFRDPNKRTVRQSNGHVFLFCKIKGDATELGLPTHNLWYFNGYDLDGAFDEYFANPTEVRPPTVYIGFPCTKDITWKKRFPGISNCIMISDGLYEWFEKYADKPCRHRSNEYMEFKEKLTRHLLDILYEFVPETKGRVEYHHLGTPLSEITYLTSFRAGSYGVSATCMCSFWKGYWLHYVEWIKFLG
;
A
#
# COMPACT_ATOMS: atom_id res chain seq x y z
N MET A 1 -6.24 -16.04 -13.81
CA MET A 1 -6.95 -16.91 -12.83
C MET A 1 -6.13 -18.14 -12.40
N THR A 2 -4.79 -18.09 -12.47
CA THR A 2 -3.90 -19.20 -12.08
C THR A 2 -3.18 -18.99 -10.73
N HIS A 3 -3.39 -17.82 -10.09
CA HIS A 3 -2.60 -17.36 -8.94
C HIS A 3 -2.67 -18.26 -7.69
N TYR A 4 -3.71 -19.09 -7.56
CA TYR A 4 -3.87 -20.02 -6.42
C TYR A 4 -3.75 -21.50 -6.81
N MET A 5 -3.41 -21.83 -8.06
CA MET A 5 -3.27 -23.23 -8.48
C MET A 5 -2.13 -23.96 -7.76
N GLY A 6 -1.10 -23.24 -7.35
CA GLY A 6 0.00 -23.78 -6.52
C GLY A 6 -0.29 -23.80 -5.02
N GLY A 7 -1.52 -23.48 -4.61
CA GLY A 7 -1.89 -23.29 -3.20
C GLY A 7 -1.50 -21.92 -2.66
N ALA A 8 -1.65 -21.76 -1.34
CA ALA A 8 -1.31 -20.54 -0.61
C ALA A 8 -0.67 -20.89 0.73
N SER A 9 0.18 -20.00 1.25
CA SER A 9 0.81 -20.14 2.55
C SER A 9 0.43 -18.97 3.46
N TYR A 10 0.39 -19.23 4.76
CA TYR A 10 0.12 -18.23 5.77
C TYR A 10 1.17 -18.29 6.89
N THR A 11 1.61 -17.15 7.38
CA THR A 11 2.63 -17.08 8.43
C THR A 11 2.07 -17.45 9.79
N VAL A 12 2.82 -18.22 10.58
CA VAL A 12 2.49 -18.43 11.99
C VAL A 12 2.78 -17.16 12.79
N GLY A 13 1.77 -16.63 13.48
CA GLY A 13 1.86 -15.37 14.23
C GLY A 13 1.65 -14.13 13.37
N ALA A 14 2.00 -12.97 13.94
CA ALA A 14 1.88 -11.69 13.26
C ALA A 14 2.72 -11.66 11.97
N THR A 15 2.16 -11.13 10.88
CA THR A 15 2.86 -10.97 9.58
C THR A 15 4.12 -10.10 9.70
N GLN A 16 4.16 -9.19 10.67
CA GLN A 16 5.33 -8.39 11.06
C GLN A 16 6.56 -9.25 11.39
N ASN A 17 6.39 -10.53 11.73
CA ASN A 17 7.50 -11.45 11.96
C ASN A 17 8.41 -11.60 10.74
N ILE A 18 7.89 -11.41 9.51
CA ILE A 18 8.72 -11.43 8.30
C ILE A 18 9.74 -10.30 8.36
N SER A 19 9.29 -9.05 8.52
CA SER A 19 10.17 -7.88 8.54
C SER A 19 11.10 -7.91 9.75
N VAL A 20 10.62 -8.29 10.93
CA VAL A 20 11.45 -8.40 12.16
C VAL A 20 12.58 -9.41 11.97
N LYS A 21 12.28 -10.60 11.43
CA LYS A 21 13.30 -11.64 11.22
C LYS A 21 14.30 -11.23 10.14
N THR A 22 13.84 -10.64 9.03
CA THR A 22 14.73 -10.15 7.98
C THR A 22 15.69 -9.08 8.51
N SER A 23 15.18 -8.10 9.28
CA SER A 23 16.02 -7.06 9.89
C SER A 23 17.00 -7.62 10.91
N SER A 24 16.60 -8.64 11.69
CA SER A 24 17.47 -9.30 12.66
C SER A 24 18.61 -10.04 11.95
N LEU A 25 18.30 -10.77 10.88
CA LEU A 25 19.28 -11.47 10.06
C LEU A 25 20.29 -10.49 9.44
N LEU A 26 19.83 -9.37 8.90
CA LEU A 26 20.71 -8.33 8.35
C LEU A 26 21.73 -7.83 9.39
N ARG A 27 21.28 -7.61 10.63
CA ARG A 27 22.15 -7.19 11.75
C ARG A 27 23.14 -8.27 12.18
N GLU A 28 22.72 -9.53 12.16
CA GLU A 28 23.61 -10.67 12.44
C GLU A 28 24.78 -10.75 11.46
N PHE A 29 24.56 -10.37 10.20
CA PHE A 29 25.62 -10.26 9.18
C PHE A 29 26.35 -8.90 9.18
N GLY A 30 26.21 -8.09 10.24
CA GLY A 30 26.91 -6.81 10.39
C GLY A 30 26.30 -5.64 9.61
N GLY A 31 25.08 -5.81 9.09
CA GLY A 31 24.31 -4.73 8.48
C GLY A 31 23.62 -3.85 9.53
N GLU A 32 23.28 -2.62 9.14
CA GLU A 32 22.52 -1.70 9.99
C GLU A 32 21.13 -1.42 9.40
N VAL A 33 20.14 -1.24 10.28
CA VAL A 33 18.77 -0.91 9.90
C VAL A 33 18.34 0.33 10.66
N PHE A 34 18.19 1.42 9.92
CA PHE A 34 17.71 2.71 10.41
C PHE A 34 16.21 2.83 10.16
N VAL A 35 15.47 3.17 11.22
CA VAL A 35 14.04 3.53 11.17
C VAL A 35 13.91 5.03 11.42
N ASP A 36 12.76 5.62 11.06
CA ASP A 36 12.54 7.07 11.10
C ASP A 36 13.63 7.84 10.32
N ALA A 37 14.15 7.23 9.24
CA ALA A 37 15.26 7.74 8.45
C ALA A 37 14.77 8.13 7.04
N ASN A 38 14.20 9.32 6.92
CA ASN A 38 13.62 9.79 5.66
C ASN A 38 14.72 10.19 4.67
N VAL A 39 14.74 9.51 3.52
CA VAL A 39 15.66 9.81 2.41
C VAL A 39 15.09 10.95 1.56
N HIS A 40 15.83 12.05 1.47
CA HIS A 40 15.47 13.23 0.68
C HIS A 40 15.94 13.14 -0.76
N GLY A 41 17.05 12.45 -1.00
CA GLY A 41 17.59 12.30 -2.35
C GLY A 41 18.84 11.45 -2.42
N ILE A 42 19.16 11.03 -3.63
CA ILE A 42 20.35 10.27 -3.98
C ILE A 42 21.43 11.27 -4.44
N ILE A 43 22.64 11.09 -3.92
CA ILE A 43 23.81 11.88 -4.30
C ILE A 43 24.38 11.26 -5.57
N ILE A 44 24.50 12.07 -6.63
CA ILE A 44 25.06 11.67 -7.92
C ILE A 44 26.34 12.47 -8.17
N GLU A 45 27.44 11.77 -8.43
CA GLU A 45 28.74 12.32 -8.82
C GLU A 45 29.22 11.58 -10.06
N ASP A 46 29.63 12.32 -11.10
CA ASP A 46 30.09 11.76 -12.39
C ASP A 46 29.14 10.70 -12.98
N GLY A 47 27.84 10.95 -12.89
CA GLY A 47 26.80 10.04 -13.38
C GLY A 47 26.55 8.80 -12.51
N ARG A 48 27.20 8.68 -11.35
CA ARG A 48 27.11 7.52 -10.46
C ARG A 48 26.45 7.87 -9.13
N ALA A 49 25.60 6.97 -8.62
CA ALA A 49 25.08 7.09 -7.26
C ALA A 49 26.18 6.78 -6.23
N VAL A 50 26.41 7.72 -5.31
CA VAL A 50 27.51 7.65 -4.32
C VAL A 50 27.03 7.80 -2.88
N GLY A 51 25.72 7.94 -2.67
CA GLY A 51 25.17 8.06 -1.32
C GLY A 51 23.74 8.59 -1.32
N VAL A 52 23.25 8.87 -0.12
CA VAL A 52 21.90 9.40 0.13
C VAL A 52 21.94 10.52 1.18
N ARG A 53 20.99 11.44 1.08
CA ARG A 53 20.74 12.48 2.09
C ARG A 53 19.57 12.07 2.96
N VAL A 54 19.78 12.00 4.27
CA VAL A 54 18.83 11.45 5.22
C VAL A 54 18.57 12.43 6.35
N SER A 55 17.33 12.52 6.82
CA SER A 55 17.00 13.20 8.08
C SER A 55 16.15 12.30 8.97
N ASN A 56 16.05 12.67 10.25
CA ASN A 56 15.13 12.04 11.17
C ASN A 56 13.68 12.44 10.84
N GLU A 57 12.81 11.46 10.60
CA GLU A 57 11.40 11.66 10.25
C GLU A 57 10.59 12.24 11.42
N LYS A 58 10.91 11.89 12.67
CA LYS A 58 10.23 12.46 13.84
C LYS A 58 10.44 13.97 13.93
N MET A 59 11.68 14.42 13.70
CA MET A 59 11.98 15.85 13.63
C MET A 59 11.20 16.54 12.51
N LEU A 60 11.02 15.87 11.36
CA LEU A 60 10.22 16.40 10.27
C LEU A 60 8.73 16.49 10.60
N ALA A 61 8.19 15.50 11.33
CA ALA A 61 6.79 15.45 11.73
C ALA A 61 6.43 16.48 12.82
N GLU A 62 7.39 16.85 13.66
CA GLU A 62 7.23 17.87 14.71
C GLU A 62 7.33 19.30 14.17
N CYS A 63 7.87 19.50 12.98
CA CYS A 63 7.97 20.82 12.35
C CYS A 63 6.59 21.36 11.96
N THR A 64 6.28 22.56 12.43
CA THR A 64 5.03 23.28 12.15
C THR A 64 5.20 24.37 11.10
N SER A 65 6.44 24.75 10.78
CA SER A 65 6.76 25.77 9.78
C SER A 65 7.84 25.32 8.78
N GLU A 66 7.87 25.95 7.61
CA GLU A 66 8.90 25.70 6.60
C GLU A 66 10.31 26.12 7.06
N ALA A 67 10.41 27.11 7.94
CA ALA A 67 11.68 27.54 8.53
C ALA A 67 12.27 26.46 9.46
N GLU A 68 11.42 25.77 10.22
CA GLU A 68 11.83 24.63 11.05
C GLU A 68 12.28 23.45 10.18
N LYS A 69 11.53 23.15 9.11
CA LYS A 69 11.92 22.10 8.16
C LYS A 69 13.27 22.37 7.50
N ALA A 70 13.53 23.64 7.14
CA ALA A 70 14.80 24.04 6.56
C ALA A 70 15.99 23.94 7.54
N SER A 71 15.70 23.92 8.85
CA SER A 71 16.71 23.80 9.91
C SER A 71 17.02 22.35 10.29
N ILE A 72 16.31 21.38 9.71
CA ILE A 72 16.54 19.96 9.97
C ILE A 72 17.93 19.55 9.48
N VAL A 73 18.68 18.91 10.36
CA VAL A 73 20.01 18.37 10.02
C VAL A 73 19.87 17.25 8.99
N ILE A 74 20.46 17.47 7.82
CA ILE A 74 20.58 16.46 6.76
C ILE A 74 21.95 15.79 6.90
N THR A 75 21.94 14.47 7.10
CA THR A 75 23.15 13.65 7.14
C THR A 75 23.38 13.02 5.77
N GLU A 76 24.60 13.14 5.23
CA GLU A 76 24.99 12.39 4.03
C GLU A 76 25.55 11.02 4.43
N ILE A 77 24.97 9.96 3.87
CA ILE A 77 25.49 8.59 4.00
C ILE A 77 26.08 8.19 2.65
N ARG A 78 27.41 8.03 2.60
CA ARG A 78 28.14 7.63 1.39
C ARG A 78 28.17 6.12 1.25
N ALA A 79 27.96 5.64 0.02
CA ALA A 79 27.93 4.21 -0.28
C ALA A 79 28.49 3.92 -1.68
N LYS A 80 29.16 2.77 -1.82
CA LYS A 80 29.64 2.30 -3.12
C LYS A 80 28.49 1.91 -4.04
N ASN A 81 27.41 1.36 -3.52
CA ASN A 81 26.23 0.98 -4.29
C ASN A 81 24.99 1.48 -3.57
N VAL A 82 24.02 2.02 -4.33
CA VAL A 82 22.72 2.46 -3.83
C VAL A 82 21.65 1.62 -4.50
N VAL A 83 20.88 0.87 -3.70
CA VAL A 83 19.74 0.08 -4.17
C VAL A 83 18.48 0.79 -3.71
N CYS A 84 17.66 1.23 -4.67
CA CYS A 84 16.39 1.88 -4.38
C CYS A 84 15.26 0.86 -4.44
N ALA A 85 14.66 0.54 -3.29
CA ALA A 85 13.48 -0.33 -3.20
C ALA A 85 12.15 0.45 -3.14
N THR A 86 12.17 1.73 -3.52
CA THR A 86 10.95 2.56 -3.60
C THR A 86 10.32 2.47 -4.98
N SER A 87 9.10 3.00 -5.15
CA SER A 87 8.46 3.03 -6.47
C SER A 87 9.30 3.80 -7.49
N ILE A 88 9.22 3.39 -8.77
CA ILE A 88 9.89 4.12 -9.86
C ILE A 88 9.46 5.60 -9.88
N TYR A 89 8.20 5.88 -9.56
CA TYR A 89 7.72 7.24 -9.46
C TYR A 89 8.39 8.04 -8.34
N ASN A 90 8.60 7.46 -7.15
CA ASN A 90 9.35 8.13 -6.08
C ASN A 90 10.80 8.36 -6.48
N LEU A 91 11.43 7.38 -7.13
CA LEU A 91 12.80 7.51 -7.61
C LEU A 91 12.96 8.73 -8.53
N TYR A 92 12.15 8.83 -9.60
CA TYR A 92 12.28 9.90 -10.59
C TYR A 92 11.68 11.24 -10.12
N ASN A 93 10.58 11.25 -9.37
CA ASN A 93 9.91 12.50 -8.98
C ASN A 93 10.47 13.12 -7.69
N LYS A 94 11.09 12.33 -6.81
CA LYS A 94 11.58 12.81 -5.50
C LYS A 94 13.08 12.60 -5.32
N LEU A 95 13.58 11.40 -5.57
CA LEU A 95 14.92 11.01 -5.07
C LEU A 95 16.07 11.38 -6.02
N LEU A 96 15.84 11.38 -7.33
CA LEU A 96 16.86 11.76 -8.31
C LEU A 96 16.94 13.29 -8.50
N PRO A 97 18.12 13.84 -8.80
CA PRO A 97 18.25 15.24 -9.19
C PRO A 97 17.36 15.59 -10.40
N GLN A 98 16.52 16.60 -10.25
CA GLN A 98 15.46 16.93 -11.21
C GLN A 98 15.97 17.51 -12.55
N ASN A 99 17.25 17.91 -12.59
CA ASN A 99 17.92 18.39 -13.80
C ASN A 99 18.38 17.27 -14.73
N LEU A 100 18.41 16.00 -14.28
CA LEU A 100 18.90 14.88 -15.09
C LEU A 100 18.02 14.64 -16.34
N PRO A 101 18.62 14.38 -17.52
CA PRO A 101 17.87 14.10 -18.74
C PRO A 101 16.89 12.94 -18.62
N ILE A 102 17.27 11.87 -17.89
CA ILE A 102 16.41 10.71 -17.66
C ILE A 102 15.17 11.05 -16.84
N VAL A 103 15.30 11.94 -15.85
CA VAL A 103 14.18 12.43 -15.03
C VAL A 103 13.23 13.27 -15.88
N LYS A 104 13.77 14.17 -16.71
CA LYS A 104 12.96 14.96 -17.66
C LYS A 104 12.19 14.06 -18.63
N LYS A 105 12.83 13.01 -19.15
CA LYS A 105 12.18 12.02 -20.02
C LYS A 105 11.06 11.25 -19.30
N PHE A 106 11.27 10.84 -18.05
CA PHE A 106 10.26 10.13 -17.28
C PHE A 106 9.06 11.02 -16.88
N ARG A 107 9.32 12.30 -16.61
CA ARG A 107 8.27 13.26 -16.24
C ARG A 107 7.40 13.68 -17.41
N ASP A 108 7.92 13.60 -18.64
CA ASP A 108 7.18 13.84 -19.87
C ASP A 108 6.18 12.69 -20.14
N PRO A 109 4.86 12.92 -20.02
CA PRO A 109 3.85 11.88 -20.21
C PRO A 109 3.86 11.26 -21.61
N ASN A 110 4.35 11.98 -22.62
CA ASN A 110 4.43 11.49 -24.00
C ASN A 110 5.64 10.57 -24.22
N LYS A 111 6.63 10.61 -23.32
CA LYS A 111 7.86 9.81 -23.41
C LYS A 111 7.93 8.70 -22.37
N ARG A 112 7.12 8.78 -21.31
CA ARG A 112 7.06 7.76 -20.27
C ARG A 112 6.32 6.52 -20.77
N THR A 113 6.95 5.36 -20.63
CA THR A 113 6.41 4.06 -21.05
C THR A 113 5.60 3.34 -19.99
N VAL A 114 5.64 3.82 -18.73
CA VAL A 114 4.96 3.21 -17.60
C VAL A 114 3.82 4.09 -17.08
N ARG A 115 2.76 3.43 -16.61
CA ARG A 115 1.65 4.04 -15.89
C ARG A 115 1.65 3.56 -14.46
N GLN A 116 1.12 4.38 -13.57
CA GLN A 116 1.00 4.04 -12.17
C GLN A 116 -0.17 3.08 -11.99
N SER A 117 -0.06 2.13 -11.05
CA SER A 117 -1.21 1.33 -10.66
C SER A 117 -2.23 2.17 -9.88
N ASN A 118 -3.48 1.69 -9.85
CA ASN A 118 -4.48 2.19 -8.93
C ASN A 118 -4.08 1.90 -7.47
N GLY A 119 -4.73 2.62 -6.55
CA GLY A 119 -4.72 2.30 -5.13
C GLY A 119 -5.90 1.43 -4.74
N HIS A 120 -5.99 1.13 -3.44
CA HIS A 120 -7.10 0.34 -2.90
C HIS A 120 -7.72 1.02 -1.68
N VAL A 121 -8.94 0.62 -1.38
CA VAL A 121 -9.54 0.82 -0.07
C VAL A 121 -9.50 -0.49 0.71
N PHE A 122 -9.16 -0.39 2.00
CA PHE A 122 -9.01 -1.53 2.89
C PHE A 122 -9.95 -1.37 4.07
N LEU A 123 -10.96 -2.22 4.21
CA LEU A 123 -11.77 -2.24 5.42
C LEU A 123 -11.22 -3.30 6.37
N PHE A 124 -10.77 -2.84 7.53
CA PHE A 124 -10.36 -3.71 8.64
C PHE A 124 -11.51 -3.80 9.64
N CYS A 125 -11.96 -5.01 9.96
CA CYS A 125 -13.03 -5.24 10.93
C CYS A 125 -12.54 -6.06 12.11
N LYS A 126 -12.90 -5.63 13.32
CA LYS A 126 -12.85 -6.41 14.56
C LYS A 126 -14.24 -6.98 14.82
N ILE A 127 -14.34 -8.30 14.88
CA ILE A 127 -15.60 -9.02 15.00
C ILE A 127 -15.60 -9.77 16.33
N LYS A 128 -16.66 -9.60 17.12
CA LYS A 128 -16.87 -10.33 18.36
C LYS A 128 -17.29 -11.77 18.07
N GLY A 129 -16.62 -12.72 18.69
CA GLY A 129 -16.84 -14.15 18.53
C GLY A 129 -15.61 -14.87 17.97
N ASP A 130 -15.48 -16.14 18.34
CA ASP A 130 -14.45 -17.01 17.77
C ASP A 130 -14.81 -17.39 16.32
N ALA A 131 -13.79 -17.60 15.48
CA ALA A 131 -13.99 -17.89 14.07
C ALA A 131 -14.85 -19.15 13.82
N THR A 132 -14.74 -20.16 14.68
CA THR A 132 -15.54 -21.39 14.61
C THR A 132 -17.01 -21.15 14.98
N GLU A 133 -17.27 -20.26 15.94
CA GLU A 133 -18.63 -19.89 16.36
C GLU A 133 -19.34 -19.09 15.26
N LEU A 134 -18.58 -18.23 14.59
CA LEU A 134 -19.03 -17.37 13.50
C LEU A 134 -19.08 -18.07 12.13
N GLY A 135 -18.67 -19.35 12.04
CA GLY A 135 -18.62 -20.08 10.77
C GLY A 135 -17.66 -19.49 9.74
N LEU A 136 -16.60 -18.78 10.16
CA LEU A 136 -15.71 -18.08 9.23
C LEU A 136 -14.87 -19.06 8.41
N PRO A 137 -14.80 -18.89 7.07
CA PRO A 137 -14.01 -19.77 6.23
C PRO A 137 -12.49 -19.54 6.42
N THR A 138 -11.73 -20.61 6.19
CA THR A 138 -10.25 -20.56 6.10
C THR A 138 -9.76 -20.05 4.74
N HIS A 139 -10.60 -20.14 3.71
CA HIS A 139 -10.31 -19.63 2.37
C HIS A 139 -10.75 -18.17 2.20
N ASN A 140 -10.31 -17.56 1.11
CA ASN A 140 -10.72 -16.20 0.75
C ASN A 140 -12.01 -16.24 -0.05
N LEU A 141 -12.89 -15.26 0.18
CA LEU A 141 -14.09 -15.07 -0.62
C LEU A 141 -13.83 -13.94 -1.62
N TRP A 142 -14.50 -14.04 -2.76
CA TRP A 142 -14.49 -13.02 -3.79
C TRP A 142 -15.92 -12.66 -4.16
N TYR A 143 -16.22 -11.37 -4.06
CA TYR A 143 -17.44 -10.79 -4.58
C TYR A 143 -17.18 -10.22 -5.98
N PHE A 144 -18.14 -10.43 -6.86
CA PHE A 144 -18.19 -9.85 -8.20
C PHE A 144 -19.57 -9.23 -8.42
N ASN A 145 -19.61 -7.96 -8.78
CA ASN A 145 -20.85 -7.20 -8.99
C ASN A 145 -21.38 -7.41 -10.41
N GLY A 146 -21.80 -8.64 -10.72
CA GLY A 146 -22.32 -9.01 -12.03
C GLY A 146 -21.29 -9.64 -12.96
N TYR A 147 -21.71 -9.89 -14.21
CA TYR A 147 -20.91 -10.57 -15.24
C TYR A 147 -20.12 -9.60 -16.14
N ASP A 148 -20.65 -8.39 -16.37
CA ASP A 148 -19.96 -7.32 -17.10
C ASP A 148 -19.11 -6.52 -16.12
N LEU A 149 -17.87 -6.97 -15.91
CA LEU A 149 -16.96 -6.31 -14.98
C LEU A 149 -16.48 -4.96 -15.52
N ASP A 150 -16.25 -4.83 -16.82
CA ASP A 150 -15.76 -3.58 -17.40
C ASP A 150 -16.78 -2.45 -17.20
N GLY A 151 -18.06 -2.71 -17.49
CA GLY A 151 -19.14 -1.77 -17.20
C GLY A 151 -19.28 -1.45 -15.71
N ALA A 152 -19.18 -2.47 -14.84
CA ALA A 152 -19.24 -2.28 -13.39
C ALA A 152 -18.07 -1.44 -12.85
N PHE A 153 -16.87 -1.58 -13.44
CA PHE A 153 -15.71 -0.74 -13.12
C PHE A 153 -15.95 0.71 -13.53
N ASP A 154 -16.45 0.95 -14.74
CA ASP A 154 -16.73 2.30 -15.24
C ASP A 154 -17.77 3.04 -14.37
N GLU A 155 -18.88 2.37 -14.03
CA GLU A 155 -19.92 2.93 -13.16
C GLU A 155 -19.41 3.23 -11.75
N TYR A 156 -18.66 2.28 -11.16
CA TYR A 156 -18.08 2.44 -9.83
C TYR A 156 -17.05 3.57 -9.78
N PHE A 157 -16.19 3.68 -10.80
CA PHE A 157 -15.17 4.72 -10.84
C PHE A 157 -15.77 6.12 -11.03
N ALA A 158 -16.91 6.22 -11.72
CA ALA A 158 -17.65 7.46 -11.83
C ALA A 158 -18.38 7.84 -10.53
N ASN A 159 -19.02 6.88 -9.85
CA ASN A 159 -19.91 7.13 -8.71
C ASN A 159 -19.67 6.17 -7.52
N PRO A 160 -18.48 6.21 -6.88
CA PRO A 160 -18.06 5.18 -5.93
C PRO A 160 -18.88 5.14 -4.64
N THR A 161 -19.64 6.20 -4.34
CA THR A 161 -20.46 6.27 -3.14
C THR A 161 -21.86 5.72 -3.32
N GLU A 162 -22.37 5.67 -4.54
CA GLU A 162 -23.73 5.23 -4.84
C GLU A 162 -23.73 3.84 -5.50
N VAL A 163 -22.66 3.50 -6.22
CA VAL A 163 -22.47 2.20 -6.89
C VAL A 163 -21.59 1.29 -6.03
N ARG A 164 -21.98 0.02 -5.90
CA ARG A 164 -21.18 -1.00 -5.20
C ARG A 164 -19.88 -1.29 -5.98
N PRO A 165 -18.78 -1.62 -5.28
CA PRO A 165 -17.52 -1.97 -5.93
C PRO A 165 -17.70 -3.18 -6.88
N PRO A 166 -17.01 -3.21 -8.03
CA PRO A 166 -17.12 -4.28 -9.01
C PRO A 166 -16.54 -5.59 -8.48
N THR A 167 -15.50 -5.52 -7.66
CA THR A 167 -14.90 -6.69 -7.01
C THR A 167 -14.54 -6.37 -5.57
N VAL A 168 -14.69 -7.37 -4.69
CA VAL A 168 -14.21 -7.27 -3.30
C VAL A 168 -13.55 -8.59 -2.91
N TYR A 169 -12.30 -8.49 -2.47
CA TYR A 169 -11.63 -9.57 -1.77
C TYR A 169 -12.04 -9.55 -0.29
N ILE A 170 -12.39 -10.71 0.26
CA ILE A 170 -12.74 -10.87 1.68
C ILE A 170 -11.85 -11.96 2.28
N GLY A 171 -11.11 -11.61 3.31
CA GLY A 171 -10.21 -12.53 3.99
C GLY A 171 -10.39 -12.49 5.51
N PHE A 172 -10.24 -13.67 6.13
CA PHE A 172 -10.25 -13.84 7.58
C PHE A 172 -8.85 -14.30 8.04
N PRO A 173 -7.94 -13.39 8.42
CA PRO A 173 -6.61 -13.77 8.89
C PRO A 173 -6.65 -14.68 10.14
N CYS A 174 -7.60 -14.45 11.04
CA CYS A 174 -7.80 -15.20 12.28
C CYS A 174 -8.03 -16.70 12.08
N THR A 175 -8.56 -17.13 10.93
CA THR A 175 -8.80 -18.55 10.64
C THR A 175 -7.54 -19.27 10.15
N LYS A 176 -6.50 -18.51 9.78
CA LYS A 176 -5.26 -19.03 9.17
C LYS A 176 -4.08 -19.02 10.12
N ASP A 177 -4.06 -18.10 11.08
CA ASP A 177 -3.02 -18.04 12.11
C ASP A 177 -3.37 -18.93 13.30
N ILE A 178 -2.65 -20.05 13.44
CA ILE A 178 -2.80 -21.00 14.55
C ILE A 178 -2.57 -20.36 15.94
N THR A 179 -1.88 -19.22 16.01
CA THR A 179 -1.64 -18.51 17.28
C THR A 179 -2.75 -17.52 17.62
N TRP A 180 -3.67 -17.23 16.69
CA TRP A 180 -4.66 -16.16 16.83
C TRP A 180 -5.52 -16.31 18.07
N LYS A 181 -6.15 -17.49 18.25
CA LYS A 181 -7.05 -17.77 19.37
C LYS A 181 -6.39 -17.56 20.74
N LYS A 182 -5.08 -17.83 20.84
CA LYS A 182 -4.30 -17.59 22.06
C LYS A 182 -4.05 -16.10 22.30
N ARG A 183 -3.79 -15.32 21.24
CA ARG A 183 -3.47 -13.89 21.33
C ARG A 183 -4.72 -13.01 21.49
N PHE A 184 -5.83 -13.40 20.86
CA PHE A 184 -7.07 -12.64 20.79
C PHE A 184 -8.29 -13.57 20.99
N PRO A 185 -8.49 -14.11 22.21
CA PRO A 185 -9.61 -15.01 22.48
C PRO A 185 -10.96 -14.29 22.30
N GLY A 186 -11.92 -14.96 21.66
CA GLY A 186 -13.27 -14.42 21.45
C GLY A 186 -13.35 -13.27 20.45
N ILE A 187 -12.27 -13.02 19.69
CA ILE A 187 -12.21 -11.98 18.66
C ILE A 187 -11.78 -12.60 17.34
N SER A 188 -12.52 -12.29 16.29
CA SER A 188 -12.16 -12.58 14.90
C SER A 188 -11.84 -11.28 14.16
N ASN A 189 -11.10 -11.38 13.06
CA ASN A 189 -10.85 -10.24 12.19
C ASN A 189 -11.18 -10.55 10.73
N CYS A 190 -11.57 -9.51 10.02
CA CYS A 190 -11.81 -9.53 8.58
C CYS A 190 -11.05 -8.37 7.93
N ILE A 191 -10.50 -8.63 6.75
CA ILE A 191 -9.98 -7.61 5.85
C ILE A 191 -10.74 -7.69 4.54
N MET A 192 -11.25 -6.56 4.08
CA MET A 192 -11.88 -6.43 2.77
C MET A 192 -11.10 -5.44 1.92
N ILE A 193 -10.89 -5.78 0.65
CA ILE A 193 -10.09 -4.98 -0.27
C ILE A 193 -10.88 -4.76 -1.55
N SER A 194 -10.95 -3.51 -1.99
CA SER A 194 -11.55 -3.09 -3.26
C SER A 194 -10.68 -2.01 -3.89
N ASP A 195 -10.84 -1.77 -5.19
CA ASP A 195 -10.21 -0.67 -5.90
C ASP A 195 -10.56 0.69 -5.29
N GLY A 196 -9.59 1.59 -5.25
CA GLY A 196 -9.71 2.94 -4.71
C GLY A 196 -8.85 3.92 -5.47
N LEU A 197 -9.45 4.78 -6.29
CA LEU A 197 -8.70 5.77 -7.04
C LEU A 197 -8.19 6.88 -6.11
N TYR A 198 -6.94 7.32 -6.32
CA TYR A 198 -6.35 8.41 -5.54
C TYR A 198 -7.12 9.71 -5.76
N GLU A 199 -7.60 9.92 -6.99
CA GLU A 199 -8.35 11.09 -7.46
C GLU A 199 -9.59 11.38 -6.59
N TRP A 200 -10.25 10.34 -6.06
CA TRP A 200 -11.40 10.52 -5.16
C TRP A 200 -11.03 11.23 -3.86
N PHE A 201 -9.77 11.08 -3.43
CA PHE A 201 -9.29 11.57 -2.15
C PHE A 201 -8.32 12.75 -2.28
N GLU A 202 -7.90 13.12 -3.50
CA GLU A 202 -6.87 14.15 -3.75
C GLU A 202 -7.20 15.48 -3.06
N LYS A 203 -8.48 15.88 -3.06
CA LYS A 203 -8.95 17.11 -2.38
C LYS A 203 -8.80 17.12 -0.86
N TYR A 204 -8.51 15.98 -0.23
CA TYR A 204 -8.30 15.85 1.22
C TYR A 204 -6.82 15.57 1.58
N ALA A 205 -5.91 15.65 0.61
CA ALA A 205 -4.50 15.32 0.79
C ALA A 205 -3.71 16.38 1.55
N ASP A 206 -4.24 17.61 1.64
CA ASP A 206 -3.63 18.77 2.29
C ASP A 206 -3.56 18.66 3.82
N LYS A 207 -4.44 17.84 4.42
CA LYS A 207 -4.50 17.67 5.89
C LYS A 207 -3.82 16.39 6.38
N PRO A 208 -3.13 16.46 7.55
CA PRO A 208 -2.55 15.28 8.19
C PRO A 208 -3.57 14.18 8.46
N CYS A 209 -3.07 12.95 8.59
CA CYS A 209 -3.89 11.83 9.02
C CYS A 209 -4.59 12.17 10.36
N ARG A 210 -5.84 11.72 10.51
CA ARG A 210 -6.75 12.03 11.65
C ARG A 210 -7.24 13.47 11.77
N HIS A 211 -6.78 14.41 10.94
CA HIS A 211 -7.21 15.82 10.95
C HIS A 211 -7.98 16.21 9.69
N ARG A 212 -8.46 15.23 8.93
CA ARG A 212 -9.24 15.43 7.71
C ARG A 212 -10.69 15.82 8.04
N SER A 213 -11.35 16.47 7.10
CA SER A 213 -12.69 17.06 7.28
C SER A 213 -13.77 16.01 7.56
N ASN A 214 -14.90 16.46 8.11
CA ASN A 214 -16.10 15.62 8.26
C ASN A 214 -16.58 15.08 6.91
N GLU A 215 -16.47 15.87 5.83
CA GLU A 215 -16.78 15.44 4.47
C GLU A 215 -15.98 14.20 4.04
N TYR A 216 -14.68 14.13 4.37
CA TYR A 216 -13.87 12.94 4.12
C TYR A 216 -14.36 11.73 4.93
N MET A 217 -14.76 11.95 6.17
CA MET A 217 -15.28 10.88 7.03
C MET A 217 -16.63 10.36 6.52
N GLU A 218 -17.53 11.24 6.08
CA GLU A 218 -18.80 10.86 5.45
C GLU A 218 -18.56 10.09 4.15
N PHE A 219 -17.64 10.54 3.30
CA PHE A 219 -17.26 9.83 2.07
C PHE A 219 -16.77 8.41 2.37
N LYS A 220 -15.87 8.27 3.35
CA LYS A 220 -15.40 6.96 3.82
C LYS A 220 -16.53 6.09 4.36
N GLU A 221 -17.49 6.69 5.06
CA GLU A 221 -18.61 5.94 5.63
C GLU A 221 -19.51 5.37 4.52
N LYS A 222 -19.73 6.12 3.43
CA LYS A 222 -20.45 5.58 2.27
C LYS A 222 -19.76 4.34 1.68
N LEU A 223 -18.44 4.39 1.48
CA LEU A 223 -17.67 3.24 1.00
C LEU A 223 -17.66 2.07 1.99
N THR A 224 -17.58 2.39 3.29
CA THR A 224 -17.59 1.40 4.37
C THR A 224 -18.91 0.64 4.39
N ARG A 225 -20.04 1.31 4.19
CA ARG A 225 -21.36 0.67 4.13
C ARG A 225 -21.45 -0.35 3.01
N HIS A 226 -21.00 -0.02 1.80
CA HIS A 226 -20.95 -0.99 0.69
C HIS A 226 -20.18 -2.26 1.05
N LEU A 227 -19.01 -2.10 1.68
CA LEU A 227 -18.18 -3.23 2.07
C LEU A 227 -18.81 -4.04 3.22
N LEU A 228 -19.37 -3.39 4.25
CA LEU A 228 -20.04 -4.10 5.34
C LEU A 228 -21.29 -4.84 4.86
N ASP A 229 -22.08 -4.26 3.97
CA ASP A 229 -23.25 -4.92 3.40
C ASP A 229 -22.84 -6.20 2.66
N ILE A 230 -21.78 -6.14 1.84
CA ILE A 230 -21.20 -7.31 1.18
C ILE A 230 -20.70 -8.34 2.22
N LEU A 231 -20.06 -7.91 3.31
CA LEU A 231 -19.65 -8.83 4.37
C LEU A 231 -20.83 -9.58 4.99
N TYR A 232 -21.93 -8.87 5.24
CA TYR A 232 -23.14 -9.46 5.83
C TYR A 232 -23.91 -10.35 4.86
N GLU A 233 -23.76 -10.14 3.54
CA GLU A 233 -24.31 -11.04 2.52
C GLU A 233 -23.56 -12.38 2.48
N PHE A 234 -22.22 -12.34 2.58
CA PHE A 234 -21.39 -13.56 2.52
C PHE A 234 -21.29 -14.29 3.86
N VAL A 235 -21.29 -13.55 4.98
CA VAL A 235 -21.17 -14.10 6.33
C VAL A 235 -22.17 -13.39 7.28
N PRO A 236 -23.47 -13.73 7.20
CA PRO A 236 -24.54 -13.07 7.96
C PRO A 236 -24.33 -13.07 9.47
N GLU A 237 -23.63 -14.05 10.01
CA GLU A 237 -23.32 -14.21 11.44
C GLU A 237 -22.48 -13.05 11.99
N THR A 238 -21.77 -12.32 11.12
CA THR A 238 -20.98 -11.15 11.51
C THR A 238 -21.84 -9.90 11.75
N LYS A 239 -23.10 -9.90 11.28
CA LYS A 239 -24.02 -8.77 11.44
C LYS A 239 -24.34 -8.52 12.91
N GLY A 240 -24.15 -7.27 13.35
CA GLY A 240 -24.30 -6.88 14.76
C GLY A 240 -23.14 -7.32 15.67
N ARG A 241 -22.11 -7.97 15.13
CA ARG A 241 -20.91 -8.40 15.88
C ARG A 241 -19.64 -7.64 15.50
N VAL A 242 -19.68 -6.80 14.46
CA VAL A 242 -18.58 -5.89 14.12
C VAL A 242 -18.51 -4.79 15.19
N GLU A 243 -17.56 -4.90 16.12
CA GLU A 243 -17.38 -3.94 17.22
C GLU A 243 -16.60 -2.70 16.79
N TYR A 244 -15.73 -2.85 15.80
CA TYR A 244 -14.90 -1.76 15.28
C TYR A 244 -14.57 -2.02 13.82
N HIS A 245 -14.58 -0.96 13.02
CA HIS A 245 -14.10 -1.00 11.66
C HIS A 245 -13.26 0.24 11.33
N HIS A 246 -12.29 0.06 10.44
CA HIS A 246 -11.46 1.15 9.94
C HIS A 246 -11.24 1.01 8.44
N LEU A 247 -11.68 2.01 7.68
CA LEU A 247 -11.40 2.08 6.24
C LEU A 247 -10.06 2.81 6.01
N GLY A 248 -9.05 2.08 5.56
CA GLY A 248 -7.85 2.61 4.94
C GLY A 248 -8.15 3.08 3.52
N THR A 249 -7.56 4.20 3.14
CA THR A 249 -7.73 4.85 1.84
C THR A 249 -6.38 5.02 1.13
N PRO A 250 -6.37 5.37 -0.16
CA PRO A 250 -5.16 5.80 -0.88
C PRO A 250 -4.30 6.83 -0.11
N LEU A 251 -4.91 7.80 0.56
CA LEU A 251 -4.16 8.75 1.40
C LEU A 251 -3.47 8.09 2.61
N SER A 252 -4.02 6.98 3.10
CA SER A 252 -3.40 6.19 4.16
C SER A 252 -2.16 5.46 3.63
N GLU A 253 -2.22 4.91 2.41
CA GLU A 253 -1.03 4.32 1.75
C GLU A 253 0.07 5.35 1.53
N ILE A 254 -0.27 6.56 1.10
CA ILE A 254 0.71 7.65 0.97
C ILE A 254 1.37 7.97 2.32
N THR A 255 0.56 8.00 3.39
CA THR A 255 1.06 8.34 4.73
C THR A 255 1.99 7.26 5.28
N TYR A 256 1.61 5.98 5.18
CA TYR A 256 2.34 4.89 5.86
C TYR A 256 3.38 4.20 4.98
N LEU A 257 3.21 4.22 3.65
CA LEU A 257 4.09 3.53 2.71
C LEU A 257 4.86 4.49 1.80
N THR A 258 4.57 5.80 1.87
CA THR A 258 5.14 6.82 0.96
C THR A 258 4.87 6.47 -0.51
N SER A 259 3.82 5.70 -0.82
CA SER A 259 3.51 5.29 -2.19
C SER A 259 3.13 6.50 -3.04
N PHE A 260 3.81 6.69 -4.18
CA PHE A 260 3.44 7.77 -5.11
C PHE A 260 1.98 7.61 -5.54
N ARG A 261 1.14 8.61 -5.23
CA ARG A 261 -0.30 8.63 -5.52
C ARG A 261 -1.01 7.30 -5.16
N ALA A 262 -0.56 6.65 -4.08
CA ALA A 262 -1.12 5.40 -3.57
C ALA A 262 -1.14 4.21 -4.56
N GLY A 263 -0.24 4.14 -5.54
CA GLY A 263 -0.18 2.98 -6.42
C GLY A 263 0.27 1.72 -5.66
N SER A 264 -0.66 0.84 -5.30
CA SER A 264 -0.36 -0.32 -4.42
C SER A 264 0.55 -1.36 -5.07
N TYR A 265 0.60 -1.42 -6.40
CA TYR A 265 1.48 -2.31 -7.17
C TYR A 265 2.61 -1.54 -7.89
N GLY A 266 2.77 -0.24 -7.61
CA GLY A 266 3.76 0.62 -8.25
C GLY A 266 3.38 0.95 -9.71
N VAL A 267 3.72 0.07 -10.64
CA VAL A 267 3.39 0.24 -12.07
C VAL A 267 2.14 -0.57 -12.42
N SER A 268 1.27 0.03 -13.23
CA SER A 268 0.10 -0.64 -13.78
C SER A 268 0.56 -1.76 -14.71
N ALA A 269 0.02 -2.95 -14.49
CA ALA A 269 0.07 -4.03 -15.45
C ALA A 269 -0.98 -3.76 -16.52
N THR A 270 -0.67 -2.91 -17.51
CA THR A 270 -1.52 -2.82 -18.70
C THR A 270 -1.22 -4.05 -19.57
N CYS A 271 -2.22 -4.90 -19.81
CA CYS A 271 -2.14 -5.94 -20.84
C CYS A 271 -1.97 -5.29 -22.22
N MET A 272 -0.73 -5.03 -22.64
CA MET A 272 -0.36 -5.33 -24.02
C MET A 272 -0.01 -6.83 -24.03
N CYS A 273 -0.76 -7.61 -24.82
CA CYS A 273 -0.90 -9.07 -24.85
C CYS A 273 0.35 -9.97 -24.93
N SER A 274 1.54 -9.56 -24.46
CA SER A 274 2.78 -10.33 -24.71
C SER A 274 3.67 -10.58 -23.49
N PHE A 275 3.34 -10.08 -22.28
CA PHE A 275 4.31 -10.07 -21.18
C PHE A 275 4.06 -11.04 -20.02
N TRP A 276 3.02 -11.88 -20.08
CA TRP A 276 2.79 -12.92 -19.07
C TRP A 276 3.53 -14.22 -19.42
N LYS A 277 4.86 -14.15 -19.41
CA LYS A 277 5.72 -15.32 -19.15
C LYS A 277 6.45 -15.11 -17.83
N GLY A 278 5.80 -15.51 -16.73
CA GLY A 278 6.45 -16.16 -15.59
C GLY A 278 7.54 -15.42 -14.79
N TYR A 279 7.65 -14.09 -14.83
CA TYR A 279 8.61 -13.37 -13.97
C TYR A 279 7.94 -12.28 -13.13
N TRP A 280 8.25 -12.34 -11.85
CA TRP A 280 7.77 -11.49 -10.77
C TRP A 280 8.02 -9.99 -11.05
N LEU A 281 6.99 -9.16 -10.82
CA LEU A 281 7.05 -7.71 -10.84
C LEU A 281 7.75 -7.18 -9.57
N HIS A 282 9.08 -7.33 -9.52
CA HIS A 282 9.94 -6.48 -8.72
C HIS A 282 11.04 -5.93 -9.63
N TYR A 283 10.85 -4.70 -10.13
CA TYR A 283 11.96 -3.96 -10.73
C TYR A 283 12.92 -3.54 -9.61
N VAL A 284 13.94 -4.35 -9.36
CA VAL A 284 15.17 -3.88 -8.72
C VAL A 284 16.00 -3.27 -9.86
N GLU A 285 15.90 -1.95 -10.06
CA GLU A 285 16.81 -1.26 -10.99
C GLU A 285 18.21 -1.25 -10.37
N TRP A 286 19.09 -2.12 -10.87
CA TRP A 286 20.52 -1.98 -10.66
C TRP A 286 21.01 -0.86 -11.56
N ILE A 287 21.33 0.30 -10.98
CA ILE A 287 22.03 1.35 -11.71
C ILE A 287 23.49 0.90 -11.91
N LYS A 288 23.73 0.16 -12.99
CA LYS A 288 25.06 -0.03 -13.58
C LYS A 288 25.08 0.73 -14.90
N PHE A 289 25.69 1.92 -14.92
CA PHE A 289 26.12 2.53 -16.16
C PHE A 289 27.43 1.87 -16.59
N LEU A 290 27.43 1.28 -17.78
CA LEU A 290 28.62 0.76 -18.46
C LEU A 290 29.31 1.92 -19.19
N GLY A 291 30.63 1.98 -19.04
CA GLY A 291 31.59 2.52 -20.02
C GLY A 291 31.69 4.03 -20.08
#